data_AF-A0AAW1RBC9-F1
#
_entry.id   AF-A0AAW1RBC9-F1
#
_cell.length_a   1.000
_cell.length_b   1.000
_cell.length_c   1.000
_cell.angle_alpha   90.00
_cell.angle_beta   90.00
_cell.angle_gamma   90.00
#
_symmetry.space_group_name_H-M   'P 1'
#
loop_
_entity.id
_entity.type
_entity.pdbx_description
1 polymer ?
#
loop_
_entity_poly.entity_id
_entity_poly.type
_entity_poly.pdbx_seq_one_letter_code
_entity_poly.pdbx_strand_id
1 'polypeptide(L)'
;MPQLSPLARHLSANFFLGFWTDLVVVGLIKGLVRRPRPSYSNNADFLLVVAVDKWSLPSGHASRVVYMAAFASIVAAANGSAMGLATSLWGIVVALSRALLARHYLGDVCAGAVVGLLNTALITKGTFSATDLLIPAATSERLYLEACRFCRSLMS
;
A
#
# COMPACT_ATOMS: atom_id res chain seq x y z
N MET A 1 0.00 -14.13 -25.17
CA MET A 1 -0.18 -13.44 -23.87
C MET A 1 -1.29 -12.42 -24.04
N PRO A 2 -2.33 -12.40 -23.19
CA PRO A 2 -3.36 -11.37 -23.28
C PRO A 2 -2.73 -9.99 -23.08
N GLN A 3 -2.95 -9.08 -24.03
CA GLN A 3 -2.42 -7.71 -23.92
C GLN A 3 -3.30 -6.93 -22.93
N LEU A 4 -2.72 -6.45 -21.83
CA LEU A 4 -3.43 -5.56 -20.91
C LEU A 4 -3.77 -4.24 -21.63
N SER A 5 -4.93 -3.66 -21.35
CA SER A 5 -5.29 -2.34 -21.89
C SER A 5 -4.27 -1.26 -21.46
N PRO A 6 -4.06 -0.20 -22.24
CA PRO A 6 -3.12 0.89 -21.90
C PRO A 6 -3.37 1.49 -20.51
N LEU A 7 -4.65 1.68 -20.16
CA LEU A 7 -5.04 2.18 -18.84
C LEU A 7 -4.68 1.19 -17.73
N ALA A 8 -4.96 -0.10 -17.92
CA ALA A 8 -4.62 -1.12 -16.92
C ALA A 8 -3.11 -1.22 -16.68
N ARG A 9 -2.29 -1.08 -17.73
CA ARG A 9 -0.81 -1.04 -17.63
C ARG A 9 -0.35 0.17 -16.81
N HIS A 10 -0.93 1.33 -17.07
CA HIS A 10 -0.59 2.57 -16.37
C HIS A 10 -0.95 2.53 -14.87
N LEU A 11 -2.16 2.06 -14.56
CA LEU A 11 -2.63 1.93 -13.17
C LEU A 11 -1.83 0.88 -12.41
N SER A 12 -1.57 -0.28 -13.01
CA SER A 12 -0.80 -1.35 -12.36
C SER A 12 0.65 -0.94 -12.09
N ALA A 13 1.32 -0.28 -13.03
CA ALA A 13 2.69 0.20 -12.84
C ALA A 13 2.81 1.15 -11.63
N ASN A 14 1.90 2.12 -11.52
CA ASN A 14 1.89 3.07 -10.40
C ASN A 14 1.47 2.42 -9.07
N PHE A 15 0.52 1.47 -9.11
CA PHE A 15 0.12 0.71 -7.94
C PHE A 15 1.30 -0.11 -7.37
N PHE A 16 2.01 -0.84 -8.23
CA PHE A 16 3.16 -1.63 -7.78
C PHE A 16 4.31 -0.76 -7.31
N LEU A 17 4.57 0.38 -7.97
CA LEU A 17 5.56 1.34 -7.50
C LEU A 17 5.21 1.84 -6.09
N GLY A 18 3.96 2.27 -5.88
CA GLY A 18 3.51 2.76 -4.58
C GLY A 18 3.51 1.68 -3.50
N PHE A 19 3.17 0.44 -3.86
CA PHE A 19 3.28 -0.68 -2.93
C PHE A 19 4.73 -0.95 -2.52
N TRP A 20 5.66 -0.89 -3.47
CA TRP A 20 7.09 -1.03 -3.19
C TRP A 20 7.62 0.11 -2.32
N THR A 21 7.24 1.36 -2.60
CA THR A 21 7.65 2.50 -1.78
C THR A 21 7.08 2.39 -0.36
N ASP A 22 5.83 1.95 -0.19
CA ASP A 22 5.25 1.69 1.14
C ASP A 22 6.07 0.66 1.93
N LEU A 23 6.45 -0.47 1.30
CA LEU A 23 7.25 -1.50 1.95
C LEU A 23 8.62 -0.97 2.40
N VAL A 24 9.29 -0.21 1.53
CA VAL A 24 10.60 0.39 1.84
C VAL A 24 10.46 1.41 2.97
N VAL A 25 9.50 2.32 2.87
CA VAL A 25 9.27 3.38 3.88
C VAL A 25 8.91 2.76 5.23
N VAL A 26 7.96 1.83 5.28
CA VAL A 26 7.58 1.14 6.53
C VAL A 26 8.77 0.37 7.10
N GLY A 27 9.56 -0.31 6.26
CA GLY A 27 10.77 -1.01 6.67
C GLY A 27 11.82 -0.10 7.28
N LEU A 28 12.08 1.05 6.64
CA LEU A 28 13.01 2.07 7.13
C LEU A 28 12.54 2.68 8.44
N ILE A 29 11.26 3.07 8.55
CA ILE A 29 10.73 3.65 9.79
C ILE A 29 10.80 2.63 10.93
N LYS A 30 10.46 1.35 10.68
CA LYS A 30 10.65 0.28 11.69
C LYS A 30 12.11 0.15 12.13
N GLY A 31 13.04 0.23 11.18
CA GLY A 31 14.48 0.15 11.43
C GLY A 31 15.05 1.33 12.23
N LEU A 32 14.46 2.52 12.07
CA LEU A 32 14.85 3.77 12.74
C LEU A 32 14.20 3.92 14.12
N VAL A 33 12.89 3.69 14.23
CA VAL A 33 12.09 4.01 15.43
C VAL A 33 12.31 2.98 16.54
N ARG A 34 12.59 1.72 16.19
CA ARG A 34 12.94 0.63 17.14
C ARG A 34 12.14 0.66 18.46
N ARG A 35 10.84 0.95 18.40
CA ARG A 35 10.01 1.03 19.61
C ARG A 35 9.58 -0.38 20.02
N PRO A 36 9.86 -0.82 21.26
CA PRO A 36 9.40 -2.12 21.76
C PRO A 36 7.86 -2.18 21.83
N ARG A 37 7.29 -3.35 21.50
CA ARG A 37 5.84 -3.61 21.63
C ARG A 37 5.41 -3.59 23.12
N PRO A 38 4.17 -3.17 23.45
CA PRO A 38 3.68 -3.18 24.83
C PRO A 38 3.63 -4.58 25.45
N SER A 39 3.97 -4.67 26.74
CA SER A 39 4.17 -5.90 27.52
C SER A 39 2.88 -6.63 27.95
N TYR A 40 1.71 -6.33 27.36
CA TYR A 40 0.44 -6.98 27.74
C TYR A 40 0.12 -8.24 26.91
N SER A 41 0.97 -8.60 25.95
CA SER A 41 0.86 -9.86 25.20
C SER A 41 1.48 -11.00 26.02
N ASN A 42 0.76 -11.47 27.04
CA ASN A 42 1.12 -12.68 27.78
C ASN A 42 1.06 -13.89 26.83
N ASN A 43 2.24 -14.31 26.37
CA ASN A 43 2.71 -15.70 26.21
C ASN A 43 1.65 -16.80 26.04
N ALA A 44 1.43 -17.28 24.80
CA ALA A 44 1.29 -18.72 24.51
C ALA A 44 1.11 -19.05 23.00
N ASP A 45 0.37 -18.26 22.22
CA ASP A 45 -0.28 -18.85 21.03
C ASP A 45 0.36 -18.61 19.65
N PHE A 46 1.45 -17.84 19.50
CA PHE A 46 1.92 -17.43 18.16
C PHE A 46 3.44 -17.50 17.94
N LEU A 47 4.09 -18.54 18.44
CA LEU A 47 5.54 -18.74 18.33
C LEU A 47 6.08 -18.95 16.90
N LEU A 48 5.24 -19.23 15.89
CA LEU A 48 5.74 -19.55 14.54
C LEU A 48 5.71 -18.39 13.52
N VAL A 49 4.88 -17.35 13.72
CA VAL A 49 4.71 -16.26 12.74
C VAL A 49 5.28 -14.92 13.22
N VAL A 50 5.60 -14.79 14.51
CA VAL A 50 5.90 -13.50 15.16
C VAL A 50 7.40 -13.28 15.43
N ALA A 51 8.28 -14.24 15.11
CA ALA A 51 9.72 -14.12 15.37
C ALA A 51 10.43 -13.00 14.56
N VAL A 52 9.83 -12.54 13.45
CA VAL A 52 10.45 -11.56 12.54
C VAL A 52 10.06 -10.10 12.86
N ASP A 53 9.02 -9.85 13.65
CA ASP A 53 8.37 -8.53 13.72
C ASP A 53 8.43 -7.89 15.14
N LYS A 54 9.66 -7.69 15.64
CA LYS A 54 9.96 -7.15 16.99
C LYS A 54 9.56 -5.68 17.21
N TRP A 55 9.13 -4.94 16.18
CA TRP A 55 8.88 -3.49 16.24
C TRP A 55 7.41 -3.15 15.93
N SER A 56 6.75 -2.39 16.81
CA SER A 56 5.31 -2.04 16.70
C SER A 56 5.01 -0.81 15.84
N LEU A 57 5.98 0.09 15.67
CA LEU A 57 5.80 1.36 14.96
C LEU A 57 6.48 1.35 13.57
N PRO A 58 5.78 1.74 12.49
CA PRO A 58 4.32 1.88 12.30
C PRO A 58 3.66 0.53 11.96
N SER A 59 2.32 0.48 12.03
CA SER A 59 1.57 -0.68 11.54
C SER A 59 1.64 -0.76 10.01
N GLY A 60 2.51 -1.64 9.51
CA GLY A 60 2.63 -1.89 8.07
C GLY A 60 1.34 -2.40 7.43
N HIS A 61 0.50 -3.13 8.19
CA HIS A 61 -0.82 -3.53 7.70
C HIS A 61 -1.77 -2.34 7.55
N ALA A 62 -1.76 -1.39 8.49
CA ALA A 62 -2.59 -0.19 8.39
C ALA A 62 -2.13 0.71 7.23
N SER A 63 -0.81 0.90 7.06
CA SER A 63 -0.25 1.67 5.94
C SER A 63 -0.68 1.13 4.59
N ARG A 64 -0.54 -0.18 4.38
CA ARG A 64 -0.93 -0.85 3.13
C ARG A 64 -2.41 -0.77 2.85
N VAL A 65 -3.25 -1.06 3.84
CA VAL A 65 -4.71 -1.01 3.69
C VAL A 65 -5.16 0.41 3.33
N VAL A 66 -4.60 1.42 4.00
CA VAL A 66 -4.94 2.83 3.73
C VAL A 66 -4.45 3.25 2.35
N TYR A 67 -3.23 2.87 1.96
CA TYR A 67 -2.73 3.12 0.60
C TYR A 67 -3.61 2.45 -0.47
N MET A 68 -3.95 1.16 -0.30
CA MET A 68 -4.78 0.42 -1.26
C MET A 68 -6.19 1.01 -1.35
N ALA A 69 -6.79 1.37 -0.22
CA ALA A 69 -8.11 1.99 -0.19
C ALA A 69 -8.12 3.38 -0.84
N ALA A 70 -7.10 4.21 -0.57
CA ALA A 70 -6.98 5.55 -1.15
C ALA A 70 -6.67 5.49 -2.65
N PHE A 71 -5.81 4.58 -3.08
CA PHE A 71 -5.55 4.38 -4.51
C PHE A 71 -6.80 3.86 -5.23
N ALA A 72 -7.51 2.89 -4.65
CA ALA A 72 -8.75 2.37 -5.20
C ALA A 72 -9.85 3.45 -5.26
N SER A 73 -9.94 4.33 -4.26
CA SER A 73 -10.94 5.39 -4.26
C SER A 73 -10.69 6.45 -5.33
N ILE A 74 -9.43 6.80 -5.59
CA ILE A 74 -9.04 7.72 -6.67
C ILE A 74 -9.39 7.13 -8.05
N VAL A 75 -9.09 5.83 -8.26
CA VAL A 75 -9.44 5.13 -9.52
C VAL A 75 -10.95 4.94 -9.66
N ALA A 76 -11.64 4.62 -8.57
CA ALA A 76 -13.08 4.41 -8.57
C ALA A 76 -13.85 5.72 -8.73
N ALA A 77 -13.33 6.85 -8.22
CA ALA A 77 -13.94 8.17 -8.40
C ALA A 77 -14.08 8.55 -9.89
N ALA A 78 -13.16 8.09 -10.75
CA ALA A 78 -13.27 8.25 -12.20
C ALA A 78 -14.41 7.45 -12.83
N ASN A 79 -14.88 6.38 -12.16
CA ASN A 79 -15.97 5.51 -12.62
C ASN A 79 -17.30 5.77 -11.89
N GLY A 80 -17.31 6.67 -10.88
CA GLY A 80 -18.49 7.03 -10.10
C GLY A 80 -18.19 7.26 -8.61
N SER A 81 -18.75 8.33 -8.04
CA SER A 81 -18.50 8.75 -6.64
C SER A 81 -18.88 7.70 -5.59
N ALA A 82 -19.89 6.87 -5.85
CA ALA A 82 -20.36 5.83 -4.92
C ALA A 82 -19.29 4.74 -4.67
N MET A 83 -18.56 4.34 -5.72
CA MET A 83 -17.56 3.28 -5.62
C MET A 83 -16.27 3.80 -4.95
N GLY A 84 -15.94 5.08 -5.13
CA GLY A 84 -14.89 5.77 -4.39
C GLY A 84 -15.19 5.88 -2.89
N LEU A 85 -16.45 6.13 -2.54
CA LEU A 85 -16.88 6.17 -1.14
C LEU A 85 -16.83 4.77 -0.50
N ALA A 86 -17.35 3.76 -1.19
CA ALA A 86 -17.37 2.38 -0.69
C ALA A 86 -15.96 1.85 -0.40
N THR A 87 -15.00 2.11 -1.28
CA THR A 87 -13.59 1.69 -1.12
C THR A 87 -12.89 2.42 0.02
N SER A 88 -13.17 3.73 0.18
CA SER A 88 -12.68 4.52 1.31
C SER A 88 -13.24 4.02 2.65
N LEU A 89 -14.55 3.78 2.73
CA LEU A 89 -15.21 3.25 3.92
C LEU A 89 -14.68 1.87 4.28
N TRP A 90 -14.51 0.99 3.29
CA TRP A 90 -13.89 -0.31 3.50
C TRP A 90 -12.49 -0.20 4.09
N GLY A 91 -11.64 0.68 3.55
CA GLY A 91 -10.30 0.93 4.07
C GLY A 91 -10.29 1.40 5.53
N ILE A 92 -11.19 2.33 5.87
CA ILE A 92 -11.37 2.83 7.25
C ILE A 92 -11.81 1.69 8.17
N VAL A 93 -12.82 0.91 7.78
CA VAL A 93 -13.32 -0.21 8.58
C VAL A 93 -12.23 -1.26 8.82
N VAL A 94 -11.46 -1.62 7.79
CA VAL A 94 -10.36 -2.58 7.94
C VAL A 94 -9.25 -2.00 8.83
N ALA A 95 -8.88 -0.73 8.68
CA ALA A 95 -7.89 -0.08 9.55
C ALA A 95 -8.35 -0.03 11.02
N LEU A 96 -9.62 0.33 11.26
CA LEU A 96 -10.22 0.38 12.60
C LEU A 96 -10.37 -1.01 13.23
N SER A 97 -10.66 -2.06 12.44
CA SER A 97 -10.71 -3.43 12.96
C SER A 97 -9.40 -3.86 13.62
N ARG A 98 -8.26 -3.36 13.10
CA ARG A 98 -6.92 -3.63 13.63
C ARG A 98 -6.61 -2.83 14.90
N ALA A 99 -7.23 -1.66 15.07
CA ALA A 99 -7.18 -0.91 16.32
C ALA A 99 -8.03 -1.58 17.42
N LEU A 100 -9.22 -2.06 17.06
CA LEU A 100 -10.16 -2.69 17.98
C LEU A 100 -9.72 -4.09 18.46
N LEU A 101 -8.93 -4.82 17.66
CA LEU A 101 -8.33 -6.11 18.05
C LEU A 101 -7.21 -5.99 19.13
N ALA A 102 -7.03 -4.81 19.74
CA ALA A 102 -6.23 -4.55 20.94
C ALA A 102 -4.75 -5.01 20.91
N ARG A 103 -4.17 -5.29 19.74
CA ARG A 103 -2.77 -5.74 19.59
C ARG A 103 -1.76 -4.62 19.31
N HIS A 104 -2.22 -3.39 19.10
CA HIS A 104 -1.41 -2.21 18.78
C HIS A 104 -1.97 -0.99 19.51
N TYR A 105 -1.11 -0.04 19.90
CA TYR A 105 -1.59 1.25 20.38
C TYR A 105 -2.36 1.95 19.25
N LEU A 106 -3.47 2.65 19.54
CA LEU A 106 -4.19 3.44 18.53
C LEU A 106 -3.25 4.37 17.74
N GLY A 107 -2.21 4.89 18.40
CA GLY A 107 -1.15 5.68 17.76
C GLY A 107 -0.38 4.95 16.65
N ASP A 108 -0.15 3.65 16.75
CA ASP A 108 0.56 2.86 15.72
C ASP A 108 -0.29 2.70 14.44
N VAL A 109 -1.62 2.67 14.61
CA VAL A 109 -2.59 2.61 13.50
C VAL A 109 -2.73 3.97 12.85
N CYS A 110 -2.81 5.06 13.64
CA CYS A 110 -2.80 6.42 13.11
C CYS A 110 -1.51 6.72 12.34
N ALA A 111 -0.34 6.36 12.89
CA ALA A 111 0.94 6.52 12.20
C ALA A 111 0.98 5.73 10.88
N GLY A 112 0.48 4.48 10.87
CA GLY A 112 0.35 3.70 9.65
C GLY A 112 -0.58 4.36 8.63
N ALA A 113 -1.73 4.87 9.05
CA ALA A 113 -2.66 5.58 8.16
C ALA A 113 -2.05 6.84 7.55
N VAL A 114 -1.30 7.61 8.33
CA VAL A 114 -0.57 8.79 7.84
C VAL A 114 0.46 8.39 6.78
N VAL A 115 1.26 7.34 7.02
CA VAL A 115 2.24 6.86 6.04
C VAL A 115 1.55 6.41 4.74
N GLY A 116 0.44 5.67 4.84
CA GLY A 116 -0.34 5.25 3.66
C GLY A 116 -0.91 6.42 2.84
N LEU A 117 -1.40 7.47 3.53
CA LEU A 117 -1.88 8.69 2.88
C LEU A 117 -0.74 9.48 2.24
N LEU A 118 0.40 9.63 2.92
CA LEU A 118 1.60 10.29 2.37
C LEU A 118 2.13 9.56 1.14
N ASN A 119 2.13 8.23 1.16
CA ASN A 119 2.53 7.43 0.02
C ASN A 119 1.56 7.60 -1.16
N THR A 120 0.26 7.69 -0.89
CA THR A 120 -0.75 8.01 -1.92
C THR A 120 -0.54 9.41 -2.49
N ALA A 121 -0.27 10.40 -1.65
CA ALA A 121 0.05 11.76 -2.07
C ALA A 121 1.32 11.78 -2.95
N LEU A 122 2.36 11.03 -2.58
CA LEU A 122 3.59 10.91 -3.36
C LEU A 122 3.32 10.36 -4.76
N ILE A 123 2.56 9.25 -4.86
CA ILE A 123 2.23 8.60 -6.14
C ILE A 123 1.32 9.47 -7.01
N THR A 124 0.53 10.36 -6.42
CA THR A 124 -0.38 11.26 -7.12
C THR A 124 0.15 12.69 -7.25
N LYS A 125 1.43 12.93 -6.89
CA LYS A 125 2.05 14.27 -6.86
C LYS A 125 1.25 15.30 -6.03
N GLY A 126 0.46 14.83 -5.07
CA GLY A 126 -0.39 15.65 -4.19
C GLY A 126 -1.74 16.07 -4.79
N THR A 127 -2.06 15.69 -6.04
CA THR A 127 -3.34 16.05 -6.66
C THR A 127 -4.47 15.07 -6.32
N PHE A 128 -4.13 13.90 -5.76
CA PHE A 128 -5.08 12.81 -5.48
C PHE A 128 -5.96 12.45 -6.70
N SER A 129 -5.43 12.62 -7.91
CA SER A 129 -6.13 12.34 -9.16
C SER A 129 -5.54 11.14 -9.88
N ALA A 130 -6.39 10.35 -10.53
CA ALA A 130 -5.99 9.23 -11.39
C ALA A 130 -5.37 9.69 -12.72
N THR A 131 -5.35 10.99 -13.00
CA THR A 131 -4.76 11.57 -14.22
C THR A 131 -3.27 11.90 -14.07
N ASP A 132 -2.85 12.25 -12.85
CA ASP A 132 -1.52 12.81 -12.58
C ASP A 132 -0.65 11.88 -11.73
N LEU A 133 -0.63 10.61 -12.11
CA LEU A 133 0.22 9.63 -11.45
C LEU A 133 1.71 9.88 -11.72
N LEU A 134 2.55 9.40 -10.79
CA LEU A 134 3.99 9.60 -10.79
C LEU A 134 4.67 9.07 -12.07
N ILE A 135 4.31 7.86 -12.52
CA ILE A 135 4.80 7.28 -13.77
C ILE A 135 3.85 7.68 -14.91
N PRO A 136 4.31 8.40 -15.95
CA PRO A 136 3.50 8.72 -17.12
C PRO A 136 3.09 7.48 -17.94
N ALA A 137 1.99 7.58 -18.68
CA ALA A 137 1.47 6.49 -19.52
C ALA A 137 2.52 5.98 -20.52
N ALA A 138 3.25 6.88 -21.18
CA ALA A 138 4.32 6.53 -22.12
C ALA A 138 5.44 5.70 -21.47
N THR A 139 5.81 6.02 -20.23
CA THR A 139 6.84 5.28 -19.49
C THR A 139 6.34 3.91 -19.05
N SER A 140 5.08 3.80 -18.61
CA SER A 140 4.48 2.52 -18.22
C SER A 140 4.39 1.53 -19.39
N GLU A 141 4.15 2.03 -20.61
CA GLU A 141 4.15 1.20 -21.81
C GLU A 141 5.55 0.66 -22.15
N ARG A 142 6.58 1.51 -22.06
CA ARG A 142 7.98 1.07 -22.28
C ARG A 142 8.39 -0.02 -21.30
N LEU A 143 8.10 0.16 -20.01
CA LEU A 143 8.37 -0.82 -18.95
C LEU A 143 7.69 -2.17 -19.23
N TYR A 144 6.41 -2.15 -19.63
CA TYR A 144 5.69 -3.36 -19.98
C TYR A 144 6.32 -4.09 -21.17
N LEU A 145 6.68 -3.37 -22.23
CA LEU A 145 7.31 -3.95 -23.41
C LEU A 145 8.71 -4.51 -23.11
N GLU A 146 9.49 -3.85 -22.24
CA GLU A 146 10.77 -4.36 -21.75
C GLU A 146 10.61 -5.63 -20.94
N ALA A 147 9.65 -5.67 -20.01
CA ALA A 147 9.33 -6.88 -19.25
C ALA A 147 8.90 -8.04 -20.17
N CYS A 148 8.06 -7.77 -21.18
CA CYS A 148 7.67 -8.79 -22.16
C CYS A 148 8.87 -9.29 -23.00
N ARG A 149 9.79 -8.40 -23.40
CA ARG A 149 11.02 -8.76 -24.11
C ARG A 149 11.93 -9.63 -23.24
N PHE A 150 12.11 -9.25 -21.98
CA PHE A 150 12.92 -10.00 -21.02
C PHE A 150 12.36 -11.39 -20.77
N CYS A 151 11.05 -11.52 -20.50
CA CYS A 151 10.42 -12.83 -20.33
C CYS A 151 10.57 -13.71 -21.58
N ARG A 152 10.45 -13.14 -22.78
CA ARG A 152 10.65 -13.89 -24.02
C ARG A 152 12.09 -14.40 -24.15
N SER A 153 13.08 -13.61 -23.74
CA SER A 153 14.50 -14.00 -23.75
C SER A 153 14.84 -15.10 -22.73
N LEU A 154 14.07 -15.25 -21.66
CA LEU A 154 14.24 -16.32 -20.67
C LEU A 154 13.63 -17.65 -21.11
N MET A 155 12.74 -17.62 -22.10
CA MET A 155 12.04 -18.80 -22.63
C MET A 155 12.68 -19.37 -23.91
N SER A 156 13.72 -18.72 -24.41
CA SER A 156 14.54 -19.14 -25.57
C SER A 156 15.88 -19.68 -25.11
#